data_AF-A0A412VJ96-F1
#
_entry.id   AF-A0A412VJ96-F1
#
_cell.length_a   1.000
_cell.length_b   1.000
_cell.length_c   1.000
_cell.angle_alpha   90.00
_cell.angle_beta   90.00
_cell.angle_gamma   90.00
#
_symmetry.space_group_name_H-M   'P 1'
#
loop_
_entity.id
_entity.type
_entity.pdbx_description
1 polymer ?
#
loop_
_entity_poly.entity_id
_entity_poly.type
_entity_poly.pdbx_seq_one_letter_code
_entity_poly.pdbx_strand_id
1 'polypeptide(L)'
;MLSKAFPKRMSNAGEPTNFAEKLSSGEKKHTIRANLAWWQKKAELINSGKAYLSIRQWEGMPYRSKQIEIARFDKISIQPLIIGDAESWKEDVCQVWDNESQRFKMSKLSEVAQNDGLPFDVFKEWFLPYDNSQTMAIVHFTEFKY
;
A
#
# COMPACT_ATOMS: atom_id res chain seq x y z
N MET A 1 2.04 -5.39 -7.92
CA MET A 1 3.52 -5.42 -7.95
C MET A 1 4.06 -4.73 -6.71
N LEU A 2 5.10 -5.27 -6.09
CA LEU A 2 5.94 -4.56 -5.12
C LEU A 2 7.29 -4.26 -5.77
N SER A 3 7.86 -3.08 -5.55
CA SER A 3 9.17 -2.76 -6.11
C SER A 3 10.26 -3.49 -5.35
N LYS A 4 11.29 -3.98 -6.04
CA LYS A 4 12.48 -4.59 -5.42
C LYS A 4 13.50 -3.54 -4.97
N ALA A 5 13.54 -2.40 -5.67
CA ALA A 5 14.41 -1.27 -5.37
C ALA A 5 13.66 0.07 -5.41
N PHE A 6 14.18 1.08 -4.72
CA PHE A 6 13.60 2.42 -4.74
C PHE A 6 13.70 3.07 -6.13
N PRO A 7 12.64 3.75 -6.61
CA PRO A 7 12.63 4.46 -7.89
C PRO A 7 13.74 5.50 -8.03
N LYS A 8 14.18 5.76 -9.27
CA LYS A 8 15.25 6.73 -9.59
C LYS A 8 15.05 8.16 -9.09
N ARG A 9 13.81 8.56 -8.84
CA ARG A 9 13.48 9.92 -8.37
C ARG A 9 13.70 10.11 -6.87
N MET A 10 13.91 9.03 -6.12
CA MET A 10 14.05 9.07 -4.67
C MET A 10 15.52 9.22 -4.25
N SER A 11 15.73 9.77 -3.07
CA SER A 11 17.04 9.97 -2.44
C SER A 11 17.82 8.67 -2.28
N ASN A 12 17.13 7.58 -1.99
CA ASN A 12 17.66 6.23 -1.85
C ASN A 12 17.52 5.37 -3.13
N ALA A 13 17.46 6.02 -4.30
CA ALA A 13 17.29 5.35 -5.59
C ALA A 13 18.23 4.15 -5.77
N GLY A 14 17.66 3.02 -6.19
CA GLY A 14 18.40 1.79 -6.44
C GLY A 14 18.69 0.93 -5.20
N GLU A 15 18.54 1.47 -4.00
CA GLU A 15 18.62 0.67 -2.77
C GLU A 15 17.46 -0.32 -2.68
N PRO A 16 17.63 -1.48 -2.01
CA PRO A 16 16.58 -2.48 -1.89
C PRO A 16 15.46 -2.01 -0.96
N THR A 17 14.20 -2.21 -1.37
CA THR A 17 13.02 -1.90 -0.53
C THR A 17 12.79 -2.94 0.57
N ASN A 18 13.29 -4.15 0.36
CA ASN A 18 13.05 -5.36 1.15
C ASN A 18 11.56 -5.69 1.30
N PHE A 19 10.71 -5.29 0.34
CA PHE A 19 9.27 -5.51 0.44
C PHE A 19 8.85 -6.98 0.43
N ALA A 20 9.63 -7.87 -0.19
CA ALA A 20 9.30 -9.30 -0.19
C ALA A 20 9.53 -9.91 1.20
N GLU A 21 10.66 -9.57 1.80
CA GLU A 21 11.07 -9.97 3.15
C GLU A 21 10.10 -9.41 4.19
N LYS A 22 9.77 -8.12 4.10
CA LYS A 22 8.80 -7.46 4.99
C LYS A 22 7.39 -8.01 4.84
N LEU A 23 6.99 -8.39 3.64
CA LEU A 23 5.71 -9.05 3.41
C LEU A 23 5.70 -10.44 4.06
N SER A 24 6.78 -11.21 3.86
CA SER A 24 6.92 -12.55 4.43
C SER A 24 7.02 -12.56 5.95
N SER A 25 7.62 -11.54 6.56
CA SER A 25 7.71 -11.39 8.03
C SER A 25 6.44 -10.84 8.68
N GLY A 26 5.49 -10.33 7.87
CA GLY A 26 4.29 -9.65 8.36
C GLY A 26 4.49 -8.20 8.77
N GLU A 27 5.69 -7.63 8.59
CA GLU A 27 5.96 -6.20 8.84
C GLU A 27 5.18 -5.31 7.85
N LYS A 28 5.16 -5.69 6.57
CA LYS A 28 4.32 -5.03 5.55
C LYS A 28 2.93 -5.62 5.59
N LYS A 29 2.03 -4.98 6.35
CA LYS A 29 0.65 -5.43 6.56
C LYS A 29 -0.28 -5.10 5.39
N HIS A 30 0.03 -4.07 4.61
CA HIS A 30 -0.81 -3.62 3.50
C HIS A 30 -0.01 -2.87 2.44
N THR A 31 -0.71 -2.43 1.40
CA THR A 31 -0.18 -1.47 0.43
C THR A 31 -1.23 -0.43 0.06
N ILE A 32 -0.80 0.80 -0.19
CA ILE A 32 -1.68 1.86 -0.69
C ILE A 32 -1.72 1.87 -2.22
N ARG A 33 -2.92 2.07 -2.75
CA ARG A 33 -3.21 2.08 -4.19
C ARG A 33 -4.21 3.18 -4.54
N ALA A 34 -4.01 3.79 -5.70
CA ALA A 34 -5.02 4.64 -6.32
C ALA A 34 -6.24 3.82 -6.76
N ASN A 35 -7.34 4.51 -7.07
CA ASN A 35 -8.58 3.95 -7.60
C ASN A 35 -9.28 2.98 -6.63
N LEU A 36 -9.88 3.56 -5.57
CA LEU A 36 -10.63 2.82 -4.55
C LEU A 36 -11.73 1.93 -5.15
N ALA A 37 -12.55 2.47 -6.04
CA ALA A 37 -13.68 1.75 -6.64
C ALA A 37 -13.24 0.50 -7.41
N TRP A 38 -12.10 0.56 -8.10
CA TRP A 38 -11.54 -0.61 -8.77
C TRP A 38 -11.10 -1.69 -7.77
N TRP A 39 -10.42 -1.30 -6.69
CA TRP A 39 -9.96 -2.25 -5.68
C TRP A 39 -11.10 -2.90 -4.90
N GLN A 40 -12.18 -2.16 -4.62
CA GLN A 40 -13.38 -2.73 -4.02
C GLN A 40 -13.98 -3.83 -4.91
N LYS A 41 -14.15 -3.57 -6.21
CA LYS A 41 -14.62 -4.58 -7.18
C LYS A 41 -13.68 -5.79 -7.26
N LYS A 42 -12.36 -5.59 -7.15
CA LYS A 42 -11.40 -6.70 -7.12
C LYS A 42 -11.50 -7.52 -5.84
N ALA A 43 -11.69 -6.87 -4.69
CA ALA A 43 -11.89 -7.56 -3.42
C ALA A 43 -13.13 -8.45 -3.45
N GLU A 44 -14.24 -8.01 -4.06
CA GLU A 44 -15.44 -8.85 -4.24
C GLU A 44 -15.15 -10.12 -5.06
N LEU A 45 -14.43 -9.98 -6.18
CA LEU A 45 -14.05 -11.12 -7.02
C LEU A 45 -13.11 -12.10 -6.28
N ILE A 46 -12.14 -11.56 -5.54
CA ILE A 46 -11.18 -12.37 -4.77
C ILE A 46 -11.91 -13.10 -3.63
N ASN A 47 -12.65 -12.37 -2.82
CA ASN A 47 -13.33 -12.91 -1.63
C ASN A 47 -14.48 -13.87 -1.98
N SER A 48 -15.02 -13.81 -3.20
CA SER A 48 -15.99 -14.78 -3.72
C SER A 48 -15.35 -16.03 -4.35
N GLY A 49 -14.02 -16.16 -4.32
CA GLY A 49 -13.28 -17.29 -4.88
C GLY A 49 -13.18 -17.30 -6.41
N LYS A 50 -13.60 -16.21 -7.09
CA LYS A 50 -13.52 -16.07 -8.55
C LYS A 50 -12.15 -15.60 -9.04
N ALA A 51 -11.32 -15.09 -8.13
CA ALA A 51 -9.97 -14.61 -8.40
C ALA A 51 -9.10 -14.76 -7.13
N TYR A 52 -7.81 -14.49 -7.27
CA TYR A 52 -6.88 -14.32 -6.15
C TYR A 52 -5.99 -13.11 -6.41
N LEU A 53 -5.47 -12.50 -5.33
CA LEU A 53 -4.45 -11.46 -5.44
C LEU A 53 -3.06 -12.10 -5.56
N SER A 54 -2.43 -11.91 -6.72
CA SER A 54 -1.04 -12.28 -6.96
C SER A 54 -0.12 -11.08 -6.69
N ILE A 55 0.68 -11.15 -5.63
CA ILE A 55 1.73 -10.17 -5.37
C ILE A 55 3.02 -10.63 -6.06
N ARG A 56 3.56 -9.73 -6.88
CA ARG A 56 4.69 -10.03 -7.77
C ARG A 56 5.78 -8.97 -7.69
N GLN A 57 7.00 -9.38 -8.02
CA GLN A 57 8.16 -8.51 -8.24
C GLN A 57 8.82 -8.82 -9.59
N TRP A 58 9.52 -7.85 -10.15
CA TRP A 58 10.39 -8.10 -11.31
C TRP A 58 11.68 -8.77 -10.81
N GLU A 59 12.13 -9.83 -11.48
CA GLU A 59 13.36 -10.56 -11.14
C GLU A 59 14.60 -9.67 -11.26
N GLY A 60 14.62 -8.83 -12.30
CA GLY A 60 15.64 -7.82 -12.58
C GLY A 60 15.02 -6.46 -12.92
N MET A 61 15.35 -5.92 -14.09
CA MET A 61 14.86 -4.59 -14.49
C MET A 61 13.33 -4.55 -14.62
N PRO A 62 12.65 -3.54 -14.04
CA PRO A 62 11.22 -3.33 -14.21
C PRO A 62 10.83 -3.27 -15.69
N TYR A 63 9.74 -3.95 -16.05
CA TYR A 63 9.18 -4.02 -17.41
C TYR A 63 10.08 -4.67 -18.47
N ARG A 64 11.26 -5.19 -18.08
CA ARG A 64 12.25 -5.79 -18.98
C ARG A 64 12.75 -7.15 -18.52
N SER A 65 12.20 -7.69 -17.43
CA SER A 65 12.58 -8.98 -16.86
C SER A 65 11.34 -9.83 -16.59
N LYS A 66 11.50 -11.05 -16.07
CA LYS A 66 10.33 -11.87 -15.69
C LYS A 66 9.71 -11.31 -14.41
N GLN A 67 8.40 -11.48 -14.27
CA GLN A 67 7.73 -11.28 -12.98
C GLN A 67 7.70 -12.60 -12.22
N ILE A 68 8.07 -12.56 -10.95
CA ILE A 68 7.97 -13.68 -10.02
C ILE A 68 6.86 -13.40 -9.01
N GLU A 69 6.03 -14.40 -8.72
CA GLU A 69 5.03 -14.34 -7.65
C GLU A 69 5.74 -14.56 -6.31
N ILE A 70 5.55 -13.61 -5.40
CA ILE A 70 6.18 -13.62 -4.06
C ILE A 70 5.16 -13.87 -2.95
N ALA A 71 3.86 -13.68 -3.22
CA ALA A 71 2.78 -14.05 -2.31
C ALA A 71 1.44 -14.15 -3.08
N ARG A 72 0.52 -14.93 -2.51
CA ARG A 72 -0.85 -15.10 -3.01
C ARG A 72 -1.84 -14.93 -1.86
N PHE A 73 -2.94 -14.24 -2.13
CA PHE A 73 -4.04 -14.05 -1.18
C PHE A 73 -5.38 -14.38 -1.83
N ASP A 74 -6.09 -15.36 -1.26
CA ASP A 74 -7.45 -15.72 -1.68
C ASP A 74 -8.52 -14.88 -0.97
N LYS A 75 -8.12 -14.09 0.04
CA LYS A 75 -8.95 -13.11 0.72
C LYS A 75 -8.17 -11.82 0.93
N ILE A 76 -8.84 -10.69 0.73
CA ILE A 76 -8.31 -9.36 1.01
C ILE A 76 -9.38 -8.46 1.60
N SER A 77 -8.95 -7.39 2.26
CA SER A 77 -9.83 -6.31 2.70
C SER A 77 -9.34 -4.98 2.15
N ILE A 78 -10.29 -4.05 1.95
CA ILE A 78 -10.01 -2.69 1.47
C ILE A 78 -10.50 -1.69 2.52
N GLN A 79 -9.63 -0.78 2.97
CA GLN A 79 -10.02 0.42 3.74
C GLN A 79 -9.77 1.68 2.89
N PRO A 80 -10.78 2.55 2.71
CA PRO A 80 -10.57 3.89 2.17
C PRO A 80 -9.57 4.71 3.01
N LEU A 81 -8.67 5.43 2.34
CA LEU A 81 -7.68 6.32 2.94
C LEU A 81 -7.73 7.69 2.28
N ILE A 82 -7.72 8.74 3.10
CA ILE A 82 -7.53 10.13 2.69
C ILE A 82 -6.26 10.63 3.39
N ILE A 83 -5.20 10.91 2.63
CA ILE A 83 -3.97 11.45 3.21
C ILE A 83 -4.13 12.95 3.51
N GLY A 84 -4.88 13.68 2.67
CA GLY A 84 -5.05 15.13 2.81
C GLY A 84 -4.02 15.91 2.02
N ASP A 85 -3.77 17.15 2.43
CA ASP A 85 -2.90 18.10 1.75
C ASP A 85 -1.52 18.21 2.41
N ALA A 86 -0.74 19.23 2.03
CA ALA A 86 0.59 19.49 2.57
C ALA A 86 0.64 19.66 4.10
N GLU A 87 -0.45 20.12 4.73
CA GLU A 87 -0.53 20.24 6.19
C GLU A 87 -0.65 18.87 6.85
N SER A 88 -1.45 17.96 6.26
CA SER A 88 -1.59 16.59 6.76
C SER A 88 -0.25 15.83 6.81
N TRP A 89 0.63 16.05 5.83
CA TRP A 89 1.99 15.50 5.80
C TRP A 89 2.91 16.07 6.89
N LYS A 90 2.70 17.33 7.29
CA LYS A 90 3.47 18.00 8.34
C LYS A 90 3.01 17.56 9.73
N GLU A 91 1.70 17.46 9.91
CA GLU A 91 1.07 17.11 11.19
C GLU A 91 1.05 15.60 11.47
N ASP A 92 1.50 14.78 10.52
CA ASP A 92 1.48 13.31 10.63
C ASP A 92 0.06 12.75 10.80
N VAL A 93 -0.87 13.25 10.01
CA VAL A 93 -2.29 12.87 10.08
C VAL A 93 -2.83 12.41 8.75
N CYS A 94 -3.80 11.50 8.82
CA CYS A 94 -4.61 11.05 7.70
C CYS A 94 -5.96 10.55 8.21
N GLN A 95 -6.88 10.25 7.32
CA GLN A 95 -8.18 9.68 7.68
C GLN A 95 -8.33 8.29 7.05
N VAL A 96 -8.60 7.29 7.89
CA VAL A 96 -8.89 5.92 7.46
C VAL A 96 -10.33 5.59 7.78
N TRP A 97 -11.01 4.91 6.86
CA TRP A 97 -12.38 4.46 7.08
C TRP A 97 -12.44 3.33 8.10
N ASP A 98 -13.20 3.55 9.16
CA ASP A 98 -13.48 2.55 10.18
C ASP A 98 -14.83 1.86 9.90
N ASN A 99 -14.77 0.54 9.78
CA ASN A 99 -15.94 -0.29 9.52
C ASN A 99 -16.88 -0.40 10.74
N GLU A 100 -16.39 -0.26 11.97
CA GLU A 100 -17.26 -0.34 13.15
C GLU A 100 -18.11 0.91 13.27
N SER A 101 -17.49 2.09 13.18
CA SER A 101 -18.20 3.35 13.30
C SER A 101 -18.76 3.91 11.98
N GLN A 102 -18.51 3.24 10.85
CA GLN A 102 -18.98 3.62 9.50
C GLN A 102 -18.64 5.08 9.15
N ARG A 103 -17.44 5.52 9.51
CA ARG A 103 -16.94 6.87 9.24
C ARG A 103 -15.42 6.89 9.15
N PHE A 104 -14.90 7.98 8.57
CA PHE A 104 -13.48 8.28 8.62
C PHE A 104 -13.06 8.63 10.06
N LYS A 105 -11.98 8.00 10.52
CA LYS A 105 -11.29 8.31 11.77
C LYS A 105 -9.91 8.88 11.46
N MET A 106 -9.47 9.83 12.29
CA MET A 106 -8.11 10.36 12.21
C MET A 106 -7.12 9.28 12.67
N SER A 107 -6.07 9.08 11.89
CA SER A 107 -4.99 8.12 12.14
C SER A 107 -3.64 8.78 11.86
N LYS A 108 -2.57 8.22 12.43
CA LYS A 108 -1.21 8.69 12.15
C LYS A 108 -0.74 8.22 10.78
N LEU A 109 -0.24 9.15 9.97
CA LEU A 109 0.26 8.80 8.64
C LEU A 109 1.57 8.00 8.73
N SER A 110 2.36 8.18 9.78
CA SER A 110 3.57 7.43 10.09
C SER A 110 3.28 5.97 10.42
N GLU A 111 2.15 5.67 11.06
CA GLU A 111 1.68 4.31 11.26
C GLU A 111 1.23 3.68 9.94
N VAL A 112 0.56 4.45 9.07
CA VAL A 112 0.23 4.04 7.71
C VAL A 112 1.49 3.72 6.90
N ALA A 113 2.52 4.55 7.00
CA ALA A 113 3.81 4.32 6.36
C ALA A 113 4.49 3.05 6.87
N GLN A 114 4.55 2.87 8.19
CA GLN A 114 5.17 1.70 8.81
C GLN A 114 4.49 0.40 8.38
N ASN A 115 3.16 0.37 8.35
CA ASN A 115 2.39 -0.80 7.92
C ASN A 115 2.43 -1.01 6.39
N ASP A 116 2.75 0.01 5.58
CA ASP A 116 3.19 -0.14 4.18
C ASP A 116 4.67 -0.61 4.09
N GLY A 117 5.36 -0.79 5.20
CA GLY A 117 6.74 -1.29 5.24
C GLY A 117 7.78 -0.22 4.86
N LEU A 118 7.46 1.06 5.03
CA LEU A 118 8.36 2.18 4.76
C LEU A 118 8.56 3.05 6.01
N PRO A 119 9.79 3.53 6.27
CA PRO A 119 10.00 4.65 7.19
C PRO A 119 9.24 5.89 6.72
N PHE A 120 8.80 6.75 7.65
CA PHE A 120 7.90 7.85 7.32
C PHE A 120 8.48 8.83 6.30
N ASP A 121 9.74 9.23 6.42
CA ASP A 121 10.36 10.18 5.46
C ASP A 121 10.51 9.58 4.06
N VAL A 122 10.85 8.28 3.98
CA VAL A 122 10.92 7.55 2.71
C VAL A 122 9.52 7.42 2.09
N PHE A 123 8.50 7.20 2.92
CA PHE A 123 7.11 7.15 2.49
C PHE A 123 6.62 8.50 1.94
N LYS A 124 6.97 9.63 2.59
CA LYS A 124 6.69 10.98 2.07
C LYS A 124 7.27 11.15 0.67
N GLU A 125 8.56 10.88 0.49
CA GLU A 125 9.21 10.99 -0.80
C GLU A 125 8.59 10.07 -1.86
N TRP A 126 8.13 8.89 -1.45
CA TRP A 126 7.46 7.95 -2.34
C TRP A 126 6.14 8.50 -2.88
N PHE A 127 5.31 9.09 -2.02
CA PHE A 127 3.92 9.44 -2.33
C PHE A 127 3.69 10.91 -2.71
N LEU A 128 4.48 11.86 -2.21
CA LEU A 128 4.33 13.30 -2.48
C LEU A 128 4.26 13.69 -3.97
N PRO A 129 5.00 13.03 -4.90
CA PRO A 129 4.93 13.38 -6.31
C PRO A 129 3.62 12.99 -7.02
N TYR A 130 2.78 12.18 -6.38
CA TYR A 130 1.52 11.70 -6.96
C TYR A 130 0.33 12.55 -6.52
N ASP A 131 -0.69 12.62 -7.38
CA ASP A 131 -1.99 13.16 -7.00
C ASP A 131 -2.67 12.22 -5.99
N ASN A 132 -2.63 12.61 -4.72
CA ASN A 132 -3.28 11.92 -3.61
C ASN A 132 -4.51 12.70 -3.10
N SER A 133 -5.07 13.61 -3.92
CA SER A 133 -6.30 14.34 -3.58
C SER A 133 -7.53 13.43 -3.52
N GLN A 134 -7.47 12.30 -4.24
CA GLN A 134 -8.52 11.31 -4.28
C GLN A 134 -8.40 10.30 -3.13
N THR A 135 -9.54 9.79 -2.68
CA THR A 135 -9.58 8.67 -1.74
C THR A 135 -8.87 7.44 -2.33
N MET A 136 -7.85 6.97 -1.61
CA MET A 136 -7.03 5.82 -1.97
C MET A 136 -7.60 4.54 -1.35
N ALA A 137 -7.12 3.39 -1.80
CA ALA A 137 -7.37 2.09 -1.19
C ALA A 137 -6.14 1.62 -0.41
N ILE A 138 -6.32 1.31 0.86
CA ILE A 138 -5.44 0.41 1.60
C ILE A 138 -5.86 -1.02 1.27
N VAL A 139 -4.99 -1.77 0.61
CA VAL A 139 -5.18 -3.19 0.31
C VAL A 139 -4.47 -4.00 1.38
N HIS A 140 -5.23 -4.63 2.27
CA HIS A 140 -4.67 -5.39 3.39
C HIS A 140 -4.22 -6.78 2.95
N PHE A 141 -3.01 -7.16 3.38
CA PHE A 141 -2.44 -8.50 3.24
C PHE A 141 -2.66 -9.35 4.50
N THR A 142 -3.21 -8.75 5.55
CA THR A 142 -3.41 -9.37 6.86
C THR A 142 -4.80 -8.99 7.40
N GLU A 143 -5.20 -9.62 8.50
CA GLU A 143 -6.46 -9.30 9.17
C GLU A 143 -6.45 -7.92 9.85
N PHE A 144 -5.28 -7.31 10.08
CA PHE A 144 -5.15 -5.96 10.68
C PHE A 144 -6.01 -4.92 9.97
N LYS A 145 -6.62 -4.01 10.76
CA LYS A 145 -7.39 -2.85 10.32
C LYS A 145 -7.08 -1.65 11.23
N TYR A 146 -7.22 -0.45 10.66
CA TYR A 146 -7.20 0.82 11.38
C TYR A 146 -8.55 1.12 12.04
#